data_AF-A0A8H5TPC2-F1
#
_entry.id   AF-A0A8H5TPC2-F1
#
_cell.length_a   1.000
_cell.length_b   1.000
_cell.length_c   1.000
_cell.angle_alpha   90.00
_cell.angle_beta   90.00
_cell.angle_gamma   90.00
#
_symmetry.space_group_name_H-M   'P 1'
#
loop_
_entity.id
_entity.type
_entity.pdbx_description
1 polymer ?
#
loop_
_entity_poly.entity_id
_entity_poly.type
_entity_poly.pdbx_seq_one_letter_code
_entity_poly.pdbx_strand_id
1 'polypeptide(L)'
;MPAPLTILVKDLRADMMLRCPQFLSFILDPLALTQSHSIQGIADELFSCRNTHDASITFVAAVYMLQYPNTYTRMLDFRHTALTKLRSSLLRPKLSEMPDDVLWALIISMTLLALSDLFGTGDADAAFSHCSALLQIIKHINSRSSLRMMTRMPLLSRLAAETALFGTSTLAIFQAWPNCRIGLGQWQRLENLYRRDSDYDVNTSPLLRNRPDLFLILLQLVELSRIPDSIERSDRLSIIDRQLSTLKQDNLRRYGCKEDIKTADIWGMIWGNVISVLRIFLTSLRHPSYCSRSPQMSNQVKAALPILKGIWVLQNDKSIAWQLPFAALDVGIIRNVGVLTLLLLVICAVDDMEDLDQVVRRLYQGKEFVSEDHFERLQKVTEIIRRRKTSYNGTCNGISTEPCIGEHDGLDLLQLQYGPLQGVFNKI
;
A
#
# COMPACT_ATOMS: atom_id res chain seq x y z
N MET A 1 21.72 -39.41 6.59
CA MET A 1 20.44 -39.36 7.32
C MET A 1 20.03 -37.91 7.48
N PRO A 2 18.91 -37.45 6.90
CA PRO A 2 18.46 -36.07 7.13
C PRO A 2 18.00 -35.95 8.59
N ALA A 3 18.38 -34.84 9.25
CA ALA A 3 17.97 -34.56 10.61
C ALA A 3 16.43 -34.48 10.72
N PRO A 4 15.82 -34.85 11.86
CA PRO A 4 14.37 -34.79 12.03
C PRO A 4 13.89 -33.34 11.90
N LEU A 5 12.81 -33.12 11.13
CA LEU A 5 12.17 -31.81 10.88
C LEU A 5 11.89 -30.99 12.16
N THR A 6 11.74 -31.63 13.31
CA THR A 6 11.47 -31.00 14.62
C THR A 6 12.62 -30.14 15.15
N ILE A 7 13.87 -30.41 14.76
CA ILE A 7 15.05 -29.62 15.18
C ILE A 7 15.11 -28.30 14.37
N LEU A 8 14.79 -28.35 13.07
CA LEU A 8 14.80 -27.15 12.20
C LEU A 8 13.70 -26.12 12.52
N VAL A 9 12.61 -26.50 13.20
CA VAL A 9 11.51 -25.58 13.58
C VAL A 9 11.87 -24.74 14.81
N LYS A 10 12.64 -25.29 15.76
CA LYS A 10 13.15 -24.53 16.91
C LYS A 10 14.18 -23.48 16.47
N ASP A 11 15.03 -23.83 15.52
CA ASP A 11 16.08 -22.93 15.02
C ASP A 11 15.52 -21.73 14.28
N LEU A 12 14.49 -21.92 13.44
CA LEU A 12 13.84 -20.80 12.73
C LEU A 12 13.12 -19.86 13.71
N ARG A 13 12.42 -20.40 14.71
CA ARG A 13 11.71 -19.59 15.71
C ARG A 13 12.67 -18.73 16.52
N ALA A 14 13.77 -19.32 17.00
CA ALA A 14 14.78 -18.59 17.75
C ALA A 14 15.46 -17.52 16.88
N ASP A 15 15.78 -17.84 15.62
CA ASP A 15 16.38 -16.90 14.67
C ASP A 15 15.45 -15.72 14.33
N MET A 16 14.14 -15.96 14.11
CA MET A 16 13.17 -14.88 13.85
C MET A 16 12.97 -13.98 15.08
N MET A 17 12.99 -14.54 16.29
CA MET A 17 12.91 -13.76 17.55
C MET A 17 14.15 -12.87 17.73
N LEU A 18 15.34 -13.38 17.43
CA LEU A 18 16.61 -12.63 17.52
C LEU A 18 16.68 -11.47 16.52
N ARG A 19 16.03 -11.61 15.35
CA ARG A 19 16.08 -10.60 14.27
C ARG A 19 14.96 -9.58 14.33
N CYS A 20 13.88 -9.84 15.05
CA CYS A 20 12.76 -8.91 15.17
C CYS A 20 13.16 -7.51 15.67
N PRO A 21 14.03 -7.35 16.68
CA PRO A 21 14.45 -6.02 17.13
C PRO A 21 15.20 -5.23 16.05
N GLN A 22 16.06 -5.89 15.27
CA GLN A 22 16.74 -5.24 14.15
C GLN A 22 15.71 -4.76 13.12
N PHE A 23 14.73 -5.60 12.81
CA PHE A 23 13.68 -5.24 11.86
C PHE A 23 12.78 -4.09 12.36
N LEU A 24 12.33 -4.19 13.61
CA LEU A 24 11.58 -3.13 14.24
C LEU A 24 12.42 -1.84 14.26
N SER A 25 13.73 -1.87 14.49
CA SER A 25 14.56 -0.65 14.45
C SER A 25 14.59 0.08 13.09
N PHE A 26 14.24 -0.60 11.99
CA PHE A 26 14.13 0.03 10.68
C PHE A 26 12.76 0.70 10.47
N ILE A 27 11.70 0.12 11.01
CA ILE A 27 10.33 0.68 10.98
C ILE A 27 10.14 1.76 12.04
N LEU A 28 10.71 1.51 13.21
CA LEU A 28 10.59 2.31 14.41
C LEU A 28 11.73 3.30 14.42
N ASP A 29 11.43 4.56 14.09
CA ASP A 29 12.35 5.65 14.40
C ASP A 29 12.67 5.59 15.91
N PRO A 30 13.94 5.39 16.30
CA PRO A 30 14.30 5.31 17.72
C PRO A 30 13.88 6.55 18.51
N LEU A 31 13.74 7.71 17.84
CA LEU A 31 13.29 8.96 18.43
C LEU A 31 11.76 9.01 18.67
N ALA A 32 10.99 8.15 18.00
CA ALA A 32 9.54 8.01 18.18
C ALA A 32 9.16 7.04 19.32
N LEU A 33 10.15 6.35 19.90
CA LEU A 33 9.93 5.47 21.03
C LEU A 33 9.86 6.30 22.31
N THR A 34 8.79 6.09 23.08
CA THR A 34 8.66 6.69 24.41
C THR A 34 9.69 6.08 25.36
N GLN A 35 10.06 6.80 26.43
CA GLN A 35 10.96 6.31 27.48
C GLN A 35 10.53 4.97 28.11
N SER A 36 9.28 4.54 27.92
CA SER A 36 8.70 3.33 28.49
C SER A 36 9.03 2.04 27.72
N HIS A 37 9.34 2.07 26.42
CA HIS A 37 9.50 0.85 25.62
C HIS A 37 10.70 0.91 24.67
N SER A 38 11.69 0.05 24.90
CA SER A 38 12.77 -0.21 23.93
C SER A 38 12.27 -1.08 22.78
N ILE A 39 12.96 -1.04 21.63
CA ILE A 39 12.67 -1.91 20.48
C ILE A 39 12.69 -3.39 20.88
N GLN A 40 13.62 -3.76 21.76
CA GLN A 40 13.70 -5.11 22.32
C GLN A 40 12.46 -5.45 23.15
N GLY A 41 12.01 -4.53 24.02
CA GLY A 41 10.80 -4.74 24.82
C GLY A 41 9.54 -4.95 23.96
N ILE A 42 9.42 -4.21 22.84
CA ILE A 42 8.32 -4.41 21.88
C ILE A 42 8.42 -5.79 21.22
N ALA A 43 9.62 -6.20 20.78
CA ALA A 43 9.82 -7.53 20.21
C ALA A 43 9.44 -8.63 21.21
N ASP A 44 9.88 -8.51 22.46
CA ASP A 44 9.58 -9.49 23.51
C ASP A 44 8.06 -9.57 23.77
N GLU A 45 7.33 -8.45 23.77
CA GLU A 45 5.86 -8.43 23.92
C GLU A 45 5.16 -9.09 22.71
N LEU A 46 5.62 -8.82 21.49
CA LEU A 46 5.07 -9.40 20.26
C LEU A 46 5.20 -10.93 20.20
N PHE A 47 6.29 -11.49 20.72
CA PHE A 47 6.56 -12.93 20.69
C PHE A 47 6.10 -13.68 21.96
N SER A 48 5.91 -12.99 23.08
CA SER A 48 5.42 -13.61 24.33
C SER A 48 3.90 -13.82 24.33
N CYS A 49 3.14 -12.97 23.62
CA CYS A 49 1.69 -13.12 23.54
C CYS A 49 1.26 -14.21 22.55
N ARG A 50 0.48 -15.20 23.03
CA ARG A 50 0.01 -16.36 22.25
C ARG A 50 -0.77 -15.98 20.98
N ASN A 51 -1.45 -14.83 20.98
CA ASN A 51 -2.32 -14.37 19.90
C ASN A 51 -1.57 -13.58 18.82
N THR A 52 -0.40 -13.02 19.14
CA THR A 52 0.46 -12.30 18.18
C THR A 52 1.62 -13.16 17.68
N HIS A 53 2.06 -14.15 18.47
CA HIS A 53 3.25 -14.96 18.21
C HIS A 53 3.39 -15.45 16.76
N ASP A 54 2.39 -16.16 16.23
CA ASP A 54 2.49 -16.72 14.88
C ASP A 54 2.40 -15.64 13.79
N ALA A 55 1.67 -14.56 14.04
CA ALA A 55 1.62 -13.41 13.13
C ALA A 55 2.96 -12.66 13.11
N SER A 56 3.64 -12.55 14.26
CA SER A 56 4.99 -12.00 14.38
C SER A 56 5.99 -12.85 13.60
N ILE A 57 5.94 -14.19 13.73
CA ILE A 57 6.79 -15.09 12.93
C ILE A 57 6.49 -14.94 11.44
N THR A 58 5.22 -14.93 11.06
CA THR A 58 4.78 -14.77 9.66
C THR A 58 5.36 -13.49 9.07
N PHE A 59 5.24 -12.39 9.80
CA PHE A 59 5.72 -11.08 9.36
C PHE A 59 7.23 -11.00 9.23
N VAL A 60 7.99 -11.47 10.22
CA VAL A 60 9.45 -11.48 10.12
C VAL A 60 9.91 -12.42 8.99
N ALA A 61 9.26 -13.57 8.83
CA ALA A 61 9.59 -14.52 7.76
C ALA A 61 9.27 -13.96 6.36
N ALA A 62 8.15 -13.26 6.19
CA ALA A 62 7.78 -12.58 4.94
C ALA A 62 8.84 -11.58 4.48
N VAL A 63 9.45 -10.87 5.43
CA VAL A 63 10.58 -9.96 5.16
C VAL A 63 11.85 -10.76 4.84
N TYR A 64 12.11 -11.85 5.54
CA TYR A 64 13.36 -12.61 5.46
C TYR A 64 13.49 -13.52 4.23
N MET A 65 12.38 -13.85 3.56
CA MET A 65 12.37 -14.58 2.29
C MET A 65 13.30 -13.98 1.22
N LEU A 66 13.63 -12.70 1.34
CA LEU A 66 14.63 -12.00 0.54
C LEU A 66 16.01 -12.67 0.52
N GLN A 67 16.42 -13.21 1.65
CA GLN A 67 17.75 -13.77 1.84
C GLN A 67 17.71 -15.30 1.82
N TYR A 68 16.55 -15.91 2.10
CA TYR A 68 16.39 -17.35 2.24
C TYR A 68 15.05 -17.83 1.67
N PRO A 69 14.96 -18.15 0.37
CA PRO A 69 13.70 -18.54 -0.28
C PRO A 69 12.97 -19.73 0.39
N ASN A 70 13.72 -20.60 1.08
CA ASN A 70 13.19 -21.75 1.81
C ASN A 70 12.33 -21.39 3.04
N THR A 71 12.26 -20.13 3.47
CA THR A 71 11.37 -19.70 4.56
C THR A 71 9.92 -19.56 4.14
N TYR A 72 9.61 -19.50 2.84
CA TYR A 72 8.24 -19.27 2.35
C TYR A 72 7.24 -20.34 2.79
N THR A 73 7.53 -21.62 2.52
CA THR A 73 6.61 -22.72 2.85
C THR A 73 6.33 -22.78 4.36
N ARG A 74 7.33 -22.47 5.18
CA ARG A 74 7.19 -22.43 6.65
C ARG A 74 6.42 -21.22 7.14
N MET A 75 6.60 -20.07 6.51
CA MET A 75 5.80 -18.87 6.78
C MET A 75 4.31 -19.15 6.57
N LEU A 76 3.94 -19.93 5.55
CA LEU A 76 2.54 -20.29 5.29
C LEU A 76 1.90 -21.08 6.44
N ASP A 77 2.64 -21.96 7.12
CA ASP A 77 2.13 -22.72 8.27
C ASP A 77 1.83 -21.80 9.47
N PHE A 78 2.74 -20.87 9.77
CA PHE A 78 2.54 -19.87 10.82
C PHE A 78 1.40 -18.91 10.45
N ARG A 79 1.30 -18.52 9.18
CA ARG A 79 0.19 -17.70 8.67
C ARG A 79 -1.14 -18.40 8.86
N HIS A 80 -1.25 -19.67 8.49
CA HIS A 80 -2.48 -20.46 8.66
C HIS A 80 -2.88 -20.59 10.13
N THR A 81 -1.89 -20.81 11.01
CA THR A 81 -2.11 -20.89 12.46
C THR A 81 -2.58 -19.54 13.03
N ALA A 82 -1.96 -18.43 12.62
CA ALA A 82 -2.35 -17.09 13.02
C ALA A 82 -3.78 -16.75 12.57
N LEU A 83 -4.14 -17.07 11.32
CA LEU A 83 -5.49 -16.88 10.79
C LEU A 83 -6.53 -17.72 11.52
N THR A 84 -6.20 -18.97 11.86
CA THR A 84 -7.07 -19.85 12.64
C THR A 84 -7.32 -19.30 14.04
N LYS A 85 -6.27 -18.80 14.72
CA LYS A 85 -6.38 -18.13 16.02
C LYS A 85 -7.23 -16.86 15.94
N LEU A 86 -7.01 -16.02 14.94
CA LEU A 86 -7.81 -14.82 14.70
C LEU A 86 -9.28 -15.17 14.46
N ARG A 87 -9.56 -16.13 13.57
CA ARG A 87 -10.93 -16.60 13.31
C ARG A 87 -11.60 -17.08 14.59
N SER A 88 -10.92 -17.92 15.37
CA SER A 88 -11.46 -18.45 16.63
C SER A 88 -11.77 -17.37 17.67
N SER A 89 -11.03 -16.26 17.63
CA SER A 89 -11.24 -15.12 18.52
C SER A 89 -12.36 -14.21 18.02
N LEU A 90 -12.40 -13.92 16.72
CA LEU A 90 -13.40 -13.06 16.09
C LEU A 90 -14.80 -13.69 16.02
N LEU A 91 -14.91 -15.03 16.07
CA LEU A 91 -16.18 -15.74 16.13
C LEU A 91 -16.82 -15.78 17.53
N ARG A 92 -16.13 -15.27 18.57
CA ARG A 92 -16.70 -15.20 19.92
C ARG A 92 -17.75 -14.08 20.03
N PRO A 93 -18.69 -14.17 20.99
CA PRO A 93 -19.72 -13.14 21.16
C PRO A 93 -19.10 -11.77 21.42
N LYS A 94 -19.55 -10.77 20.66
CA LYS A 94 -19.30 -9.31 20.76
C LYS A 94 -17.86 -8.88 21.10
N LEU A 95 -17.15 -8.36 20.09
CA LEU A 95 -15.87 -7.65 20.24
C LEU A 95 -15.84 -6.63 21.38
N SER A 96 -16.97 -5.97 21.66
CA SER A 96 -17.10 -4.97 22.74
C SER A 96 -16.96 -5.52 24.15
N GLU A 97 -17.06 -6.84 24.33
CA GLU A 97 -17.00 -7.52 25.64
C GLU A 97 -15.65 -8.21 25.87
N MET A 98 -14.73 -8.17 24.90
CA MET A 98 -13.39 -8.75 25.03
C MET A 98 -12.49 -7.87 25.93
N PRO A 99 -11.58 -8.49 26.72
CA PRO A 99 -10.56 -7.73 27.45
C PRO A 99 -9.69 -6.88 26.51
N ASP A 100 -9.30 -5.69 26.95
CA ASP A 100 -8.52 -4.72 26.17
C ASP A 100 -7.22 -5.36 25.61
N ASP A 101 -6.55 -6.19 26.41
CA ASP A 101 -5.32 -6.91 26.05
C ASP A 101 -5.53 -7.97 24.96
N VAL A 102 -6.70 -8.61 24.93
CA VAL A 102 -7.06 -9.54 23.85
C VAL A 102 -7.36 -8.76 22.57
N LEU A 103 -8.15 -7.68 22.65
CA LEU A 103 -8.45 -6.82 21.52
C LEU A 103 -7.18 -6.24 20.89
N TRP A 104 -6.27 -5.75 21.72
CA TRP A 104 -4.96 -5.25 21.30
C TRP A 104 -4.15 -6.33 20.57
N ALA A 105 -4.09 -7.54 21.12
CA ALA A 105 -3.40 -8.65 20.46
C ALA A 105 -4.04 -9.03 19.11
N LEU A 106 -5.36 -8.93 18.97
CA LEU A 106 -6.06 -9.16 17.69
C LEU A 106 -5.73 -8.09 16.65
N ILE A 107 -5.69 -6.82 17.05
CA ILE A 107 -5.36 -5.69 16.15
C ILE A 107 -3.92 -5.84 15.65
N ILE A 108 -2.99 -6.14 16.54
CA ILE A 108 -1.59 -6.36 16.16
C ILE A 108 -1.46 -7.56 15.26
N SER A 109 -2.04 -8.69 15.64
CA SER A 109 -1.98 -9.92 14.84
C SER A 109 -2.54 -9.68 13.43
N MET A 110 -3.68 -8.99 13.32
CA MET A 110 -4.25 -8.61 12.03
C MET A 110 -3.38 -7.60 11.25
N THR A 111 -2.76 -6.63 11.94
CA THR A 111 -1.84 -5.65 11.33
C THR A 111 -0.61 -6.34 10.75
N LEU A 112 0.01 -7.24 11.51
CA LEU A 112 1.18 -8.00 11.08
C LEU A 112 0.87 -8.91 9.89
N LEU A 113 -0.29 -9.59 9.89
CA LEU A 113 -0.73 -10.37 8.73
C LEU A 113 -1.05 -9.50 7.52
N ALA A 114 -1.70 -8.35 7.71
CA ALA A 114 -1.97 -7.41 6.62
C ALA A 114 -0.66 -6.89 5.99
N LEU A 115 0.34 -6.53 6.81
CA LEU A 115 1.66 -6.11 6.33
C LEU A 115 2.42 -7.25 5.65
N SER A 116 2.31 -8.47 6.18
CA SER A 116 2.89 -9.67 5.56
C SER A 116 2.30 -9.91 4.18
N ASP A 117 0.99 -9.75 4.04
CA ASP A 117 0.31 -9.97 2.78
C ASP A 117 0.60 -8.84 1.78
N LEU A 118 0.56 -7.58 2.26
CA LEU A 118 0.89 -6.40 1.47
C LEU A 118 2.32 -6.46 0.93
N PHE A 119 3.31 -6.86 1.73
CA PHE A 119 4.73 -6.72 1.36
C PHE A 119 5.47 -8.02 1.04
N GLY A 120 4.91 -9.17 1.44
CA GLY A 120 5.61 -10.46 1.37
C GLY A 120 4.93 -11.50 0.49
N THR A 121 3.62 -11.72 0.66
CA THR A 121 2.93 -12.80 -0.08
C THR A 121 2.54 -12.42 -1.50
N GLY A 122 2.36 -11.13 -1.77
CA GLY A 122 1.90 -10.64 -3.07
C GLY A 122 0.48 -11.10 -3.44
N ASP A 123 -0.34 -11.46 -2.46
CA ASP A 123 -1.77 -11.78 -2.63
C ASP A 123 -2.60 -10.52 -2.35
N ALA A 124 -3.03 -9.85 -3.43
CA ALA A 124 -3.81 -8.62 -3.34
C ALA A 124 -5.20 -8.82 -2.72
N ASP A 125 -5.84 -9.97 -2.92
CA ASP A 125 -7.19 -10.23 -2.43
C ASP A 125 -7.16 -10.54 -0.92
N ALA A 126 -6.16 -11.31 -0.46
CA ALA A 126 -5.90 -11.51 0.97
C ALA A 126 -5.49 -10.21 1.66
N ALA A 127 -4.55 -9.45 1.09
CA ALA A 127 -4.12 -8.16 1.61
C ALA A 127 -5.29 -7.19 1.78
N PHE A 128 -6.15 -7.05 0.75
CA PHE A 128 -7.33 -6.21 0.81
C PHE A 128 -8.31 -6.68 1.89
N SER A 129 -8.52 -7.99 2.00
CA SER A 129 -9.41 -8.59 3.01
C SER A 129 -8.92 -8.34 4.43
N HIS A 130 -7.62 -8.51 4.71
CA HIS A 130 -7.04 -8.26 6.03
C HIS A 130 -7.02 -6.78 6.39
N CYS A 131 -6.67 -5.88 5.45
CA CYS A 131 -6.73 -4.44 5.69
C CYS A 131 -8.17 -3.97 5.96
N SER A 132 -9.14 -4.53 5.24
CA SER A 132 -10.57 -4.25 5.45
C SER A 132 -11.06 -4.78 6.81
N ALA A 133 -10.66 -6.01 7.18
CA ALA A 133 -10.99 -6.60 8.48
C ALA A 133 -10.39 -5.79 9.63
N LEU A 134 -9.13 -5.36 9.50
CA LEU A 134 -8.46 -4.48 10.46
C LEU A 134 -9.25 -3.18 10.68
N LEU A 135 -9.70 -2.56 9.57
CA LEU A 135 -10.56 -1.38 9.64
C LEU A 135 -11.87 -1.65 10.39
N GLN A 136 -12.55 -2.77 10.12
CA GLN A 136 -13.77 -3.13 10.86
C GLN A 136 -13.49 -3.30 12.36
N ILE A 137 -12.41 -4.01 12.71
CA ILE A 137 -12.01 -4.22 14.11
C ILE A 137 -11.78 -2.88 14.79
N ILE A 138 -10.98 -1.99 14.19
CA ILE A 138 -10.69 -0.65 14.71
C ILE A 138 -11.97 0.16 14.91
N LYS A 139 -12.93 0.09 13.97
CA LYS A 139 -14.23 0.77 14.09
C LYS A 139 -15.06 0.28 15.28
N HIS A 140 -15.03 -1.03 15.56
CA HIS A 140 -15.89 -1.63 16.58
C HIS A 140 -15.36 -1.46 18.01
N ILE A 141 -14.13 -0.98 18.17
CA ILE A 141 -13.56 -0.66 19.48
C ILE A 141 -14.20 0.63 20.02
N ASN A 142 -14.61 0.58 21.29
CA ASN A 142 -15.16 1.75 21.97
C ASN A 142 -14.09 2.84 22.14
N SER A 143 -14.48 4.11 22.27
CA SER A 143 -13.54 5.23 22.33
C SER A 143 -12.59 5.19 23.54
N ARG A 144 -13.00 4.58 24.66
CA ARG A 144 -12.16 4.45 25.87
C ARG A 144 -11.07 3.40 25.69
N SER A 145 -11.39 2.24 25.11
CA SER A 145 -10.43 1.19 24.77
C SER A 145 -9.47 1.66 23.67
N SER A 146 -9.96 2.44 22.69
CA SER A 146 -9.10 3.07 21.68
C SER A 146 -8.08 4.04 22.31
N LEU A 147 -8.52 4.88 23.25
CA LEU A 147 -7.63 5.81 23.94
C LEU A 147 -6.59 5.07 24.78
N ARG A 148 -7.00 4.04 25.54
CA ARG A 148 -6.08 3.19 26.32
C ARG A 148 -5.05 2.49 25.45
N MET A 149 -5.48 1.98 24.29
CA MET A 149 -4.61 1.35 23.31
C MET A 149 -3.57 2.33 22.76
N MET A 150 -4.02 3.53 22.37
CA MET A 150 -3.15 4.62 21.92
C MET A 150 -2.18 5.07 23.03
N THR A 151 -2.57 5.04 24.31
CA THR A 151 -1.65 5.37 25.41
C THR A 151 -0.67 4.24 25.74
N ARG A 152 -1.08 2.98 25.62
CA ARG A 152 -0.24 1.82 25.97
C ARG A 152 0.81 1.56 24.89
N MET A 153 0.40 1.59 23.62
CA MET A 153 1.28 1.39 22.47
C MET A 153 0.87 2.32 21.32
N PRO A 154 1.21 3.62 21.42
CA PRO A 154 0.82 4.63 20.45
C PRO A 154 1.27 4.27 19.03
N LEU A 155 2.49 3.74 18.91
CA LEU A 155 3.07 3.43 17.61
C LEU A 155 2.37 2.25 16.92
N LEU A 156 2.11 1.14 17.61
CA LEU A 156 1.44 -0.02 16.99
C LEU A 156 -0.02 0.29 16.65
N SER A 157 -0.68 1.12 17.45
CA SER A 157 -2.00 1.66 17.17
C SER A 157 -1.99 2.48 15.88
N ARG A 158 -0.96 3.32 15.71
CA ARG A 158 -0.77 4.14 14.51
C ARG A 158 -0.41 3.30 13.28
N LEU A 159 0.48 2.33 13.43
CA LEU A 159 0.82 1.38 12.37
C LEU A 159 -0.42 0.63 11.88
N ALA A 160 -1.29 0.20 12.79
CA ALA A 160 -2.55 -0.45 12.44
C ALA A 160 -3.47 0.45 11.60
N ALA A 161 -3.66 1.70 12.02
CA ALA A 161 -4.46 2.67 11.28
C ALA A 161 -3.87 2.99 9.90
N GLU A 162 -2.57 3.20 9.82
CA GLU A 162 -1.85 3.49 8.58
C GLU A 162 -1.84 2.30 7.63
N THR A 163 -1.68 1.08 8.13
CA THR A 163 -1.78 -0.17 7.35
C THR A 163 -3.18 -0.33 6.76
N ALA A 164 -4.20 -0.15 7.58
CA ALA A 164 -5.59 -0.20 7.13
C ALA A 164 -5.85 0.84 6.04
N LEU A 165 -5.44 2.10 6.25
CA LEU A 165 -5.63 3.17 5.27
C LEU A 165 -4.88 2.90 3.97
N PHE A 166 -3.59 2.57 4.05
CA PHE A 166 -2.75 2.30 2.88
C PHE A 166 -3.30 1.14 2.05
N GLY A 167 -3.50 -0.04 2.67
CA GLY A 167 -3.87 -1.24 1.95
C GLY A 167 -5.29 -1.21 1.41
N THR A 168 -6.25 -0.64 2.15
CA THR A 168 -7.63 -0.54 1.65
C THR A 168 -7.77 0.48 0.53
N SER A 169 -7.16 1.67 0.62
CA SER A 169 -7.28 2.71 -0.41
C SER A 169 -6.59 2.33 -1.72
N THR A 170 -5.38 1.78 -1.65
CA THR A 170 -4.62 1.39 -2.84
C THR A 170 -5.28 0.23 -3.57
N LEU A 171 -5.59 -0.86 -2.86
CA LEU A 171 -6.14 -2.07 -3.48
C LEU A 171 -7.61 -1.93 -3.90
N ALA A 172 -8.34 -0.94 -3.38
CA ALA A 172 -9.72 -0.66 -3.78
C ALA A 172 -9.87 -0.28 -5.27
N ILE A 173 -8.80 0.14 -5.95
CA ILE A 173 -8.80 0.37 -7.41
C ILE A 173 -9.22 -0.91 -8.15
N PHE A 174 -8.77 -2.09 -7.70
CA PHE A 174 -9.00 -3.36 -8.37
C PHE A 174 -10.31 -4.05 -8.01
N GLN A 175 -11.08 -3.49 -7.08
CA GLN A 175 -12.27 -4.14 -6.54
C GLN A 175 -13.52 -3.69 -7.29
N ALA A 176 -14.34 -4.68 -7.68
CA ALA A 176 -15.61 -4.53 -8.39
C ALA A 176 -16.55 -3.52 -7.73
N TRP A 177 -16.69 -3.61 -6.41
CA TRP A 177 -17.53 -2.76 -5.57
C TRP A 177 -16.92 -2.68 -4.15
N PRO A 178 -16.01 -1.75 -3.83
CA PRO A 178 -15.43 -1.68 -2.49
C PRO A 178 -16.49 -1.37 -1.42
N ASN A 179 -17.62 -0.80 -1.84
CA ASN A 179 -18.79 -0.55 -1.00
C ASN A 179 -19.35 -1.83 -0.35
N CYS A 180 -19.13 -3.02 -0.94
CA CYS A 180 -19.62 -4.27 -0.34
C CYS A 180 -18.75 -4.75 0.86
N ARG A 181 -17.60 -4.11 1.12
CA ARG A 181 -16.74 -4.42 2.27
C ARG A 181 -16.36 -3.21 3.13
N ILE A 182 -16.55 -1.98 2.63
CA ILE A 182 -16.25 -0.76 3.38
C ILE A 182 -17.30 0.34 3.12
N GLY A 183 -18.17 0.61 4.10
CA GLY A 183 -19.21 1.65 4.01
C GLY A 183 -18.68 3.04 4.36
N LEU A 184 -19.30 4.10 3.80
CA LEU A 184 -18.98 5.52 4.02
C LEU A 184 -18.74 5.90 5.51
N GLY A 185 -19.53 5.36 6.44
CA GLY A 185 -19.38 5.62 7.88
C GLY A 185 -18.16 4.97 8.56
N GLN A 186 -17.48 4.01 7.91
CA GLN A 186 -16.21 3.46 8.41
C GLN A 186 -15.05 4.44 8.21
N TRP A 187 -15.13 5.27 7.17
CA TRP A 187 -14.08 6.21 6.79
C TRP A 187 -14.06 7.48 7.64
N GLN A 188 -15.22 8.08 7.91
CA GLN A 188 -15.32 9.22 8.82
C GLN A 188 -14.75 8.91 10.21
N ARG A 189 -14.83 7.64 10.64
CA ARG A 189 -14.27 7.21 11.93
C ARG A 189 -12.76 6.98 11.88
N LEU A 190 -12.20 6.52 10.75
CA LEU A 190 -10.76 6.50 10.49
C LEU A 190 -10.17 7.92 10.46
N GLU A 191 -10.85 8.85 9.76
CA GLU A 191 -10.46 10.26 9.75
C GLU A 191 -10.51 10.86 11.16
N ASN A 192 -11.51 10.52 11.98
CA ASN A 192 -11.59 10.97 13.37
C ASN A 192 -10.52 10.34 14.28
N LEU A 193 -10.13 9.09 14.04
CA LEU A 193 -9.02 8.44 14.75
C LEU A 193 -7.67 9.05 14.36
N TYR A 194 -7.52 9.50 13.12
CA TYR A 194 -6.30 10.14 12.63
C TYR A 194 -6.22 11.63 13.00
N ARG A 195 -7.33 12.39 12.88
CA ARG A 195 -7.39 13.84 13.14
C ARG A 195 -7.29 14.22 14.61
N ARG A 196 -7.54 13.31 15.55
CA ARG A 196 -7.49 13.63 16.98
C ARG A 196 -6.09 13.94 17.51
N ASP A 197 -5.04 13.68 16.73
CA ASP A 197 -3.62 13.81 17.13
C ASP A 197 -2.78 14.61 16.11
N SER A 198 -3.33 15.70 15.54
CA SER A 198 -2.66 16.48 14.48
C SER A 198 -1.40 17.26 14.89
N ASP A 199 -0.98 17.22 16.16
CA ASP A 199 0.24 17.88 16.66
C ASP A 199 1.49 16.97 16.67
N TYR A 200 1.40 15.72 16.20
CA TYR A 200 2.52 14.79 16.26
C TYR A 200 3.49 14.87 15.06
N ASP A 201 4.77 14.95 15.40
CA ASP A 201 5.95 15.04 14.51
C ASP A 201 5.93 13.98 13.38
N VAL A 202 6.47 14.35 12.21
CA VAL A 202 6.69 13.47 11.04
C VAL A 202 7.36 12.15 11.43
N ASN A 203 8.20 12.20 12.46
CA ASN A 203 9.00 11.09 12.97
C ASN A 203 8.17 10.00 13.67
N THR A 204 6.95 10.31 14.10
CA THR A 204 6.09 9.38 14.87
C THR A 204 5.20 8.48 14.01
N SER A 205 5.14 8.72 12.70
CA SER A 205 4.32 7.95 11.75
C SER A 205 5.17 6.87 11.07
N PRO A 206 4.88 5.57 11.32
CA PRO A 206 5.77 4.49 10.89
C PRO A 206 5.69 4.16 9.40
N LEU A 207 4.50 4.21 8.78
CA LEU A 207 4.30 3.80 7.38
C LEU A 207 4.07 5.00 6.45
N LEU A 208 3.22 5.94 6.86
CA LEU A 208 2.78 7.03 5.99
C LEU A 208 3.54 8.35 6.20
N ARG A 209 4.49 8.42 7.15
CA ARG A 209 5.22 9.65 7.52
C ARG A 209 4.31 10.90 7.61
N ASN A 210 3.15 10.68 8.22
CA ASN A 210 2.09 11.66 8.42
C ASN A 210 1.49 12.21 7.12
N ARG A 211 1.31 11.33 6.11
CA ARG A 211 0.65 11.61 4.82
C ARG A 211 -0.61 10.76 4.54
N PRO A 212 -1.58 10.67 5.47
CA PRO A 212 -2.83 9.95 5.23
C PRO A 212 -3.69 10.62 4.14
N ASP A 213 -3.51 11.94 3.95
CA ASP A 213 -4.21 12.80 3.02
C ASP A 213 -4.14 12.27 1.59
N LEU A 214 -2.98 11.78 1.17
CA LEU A 214 -2.78 11.21 -0.17
C LEU A 214 -3.64 9.95 -0.39
N PHE A 215 -3.78 9.11 0.64
CA PHE A 215 -4.56 7.86 0.57
C PHE A 215 -6.06 8.10 0.73
N LEU A 216 -6.45 9.15 1.46
CA LEU A 216 -7.82 9.65 1.47
C LEU A 216 -8.20 10.21 0.09
N ILE A 217 -7.33 11.00 -0.54
CA ILE A 217 -7.53 11.48 -1.91
C ILE A 217 -7.65 10.32 -2.89
N LEU A 218 -6.78 9.31 -2.78
CA LEU A 218 -6.86 8.11 -3.63
C LEU A 218 -8.23 7.43 -3.51
N LEU A 219 -8.73 7.25 -2.29
CA LEU A 219 -10.04 6.67 -2.06
C LEU A 219 -11.16 7.52 -2.67
N GLN A 220 -11.09 8.86 -2.55
CA GLN A 220 -12.06 9.76 -3.18
C GLN A 220 -12.03 9.64 -4.71
N LEU A 221 -10.85 9.51 -5.32
CA LEU A 221 -10.72 9.28 -6.75
C LEU A 221 -11.33 7.93 -7.15
N VAL A 222 -11.11 6.88 -6.35
CA VAL A 222 -11.72 5.56 -6.53
C VAL A 222 -13.25 5.58 -6.38
N GLU A 223 -13.79 6.42 -5.50
CA GLU A 223 -15.23 6.65 -5.40
C GLU A 223 -15.76 7.37 -6.65
N LEU A 224 -15.13 8.48 -7.02
CA LEU A 224 -15.51 9.32 -8.15
C LEU A 224 -15.33 8.64 -9.52
N SER A 225 -14.48 7.62 -9.62
CA SER A 225 -14.36 6.81 -10.85
C SER A 225 -15.59 5.93 -11.10
N ARG A 226 -16.42 5.68 -10.09
CA ARG A 226 -17.62 4.83 -10.17
C ARG A 226 -18.93 5.59 -10.23
N ILE A 227 -18.88 6.91 -10.04
CA ILE A 227 -20.07 7.78 -10.12
C ILE A 227 -20.20 8.26 -11.58
N PRO A 228 -21.40 8.22 -12.17
CA PRO A 228 -21.65 8.79 -13.50
C PRO A 228 -21.24 10.27 -13.56
N ASP A 229 -20.91 10.76 -14.75
CA ASP A 229 -20.51 12.15 -14.92
C ASP A 229 -21.63 13.12 -14.48
N SER A 230 -21.31 13.96 -13.50
CA SER A 230 -22.23 14.93 -12.90
C SER A 230 -21.49 16.22 -12.54
N ILE A 231 -22.24 17.32 -12.39
CA ILE A 231 -21.66 18.60 -11.94
C ILE A 231 -20.95 18.44 -10.58
N GLU A 232 -21.56 17.68 -9.67
CA GLU A 232 -20.99 17.38 -8.35
C GLU A 232 -19.64 16.64 -8.46
N ARG A 233 -19.52 15.69 -9.40
CA ARG A 233 -18.25 14.98 -9.68
C ARG A 233 -17.18 15.97 -10.12
N SER A 234 -17.49 16.88 -11.05
CA SER A 234 -16.54 17.88 -11.56
C SER A 234 -16.05 18.85 -10.47
N ASP A 235 -16.94 19.29 -9.58
CA ASP A 235 -16.59 20.16 -8.46
C ASP A 235 -15.68 19.46 -7.45
N ARG A 236 -16.00 18.20 -7.10
CA ARG A 236 -15.17 17.37 -6.21
C ARG A 236 -13.78 17.12 -6.80
N LEU A 237 -13.68 16.81 -8.10
CA LEU A 237 -12.39 16.64 -8.79
C LEU A 237 -11.57 17.95 -8.77
N SER A 238 -12.21 19.11 -8.91
CA SER A 238 -11.55 20.42 -8.83
C SER A 238 -11.05 20.76 -7.41
N ILE A 239 -11.74 20.30 -6.36
CA ILE A 239 -11.27 20.40 -4.98
C ILE A 239 -10.03 19.52 -4.77
N ILE A 240 -10.06 18.28 -5.26
CA ILE A 240 -8.94 17.35 -5.16
C ILE A 240 -7.69 17.90 -5.87
N ASP A 241 -7.82 18.49 -7.06
CA ASP A 241 -6.69 19.11 -7.77
C ASP A 241 -6.01 20.21 -6.95
N ARG A 242 -6.81 21.06 -6.28
CA ARG A 242 -6.29 22.09 -5.38
C ARG A 242 -5.58 21.48 -4.19
N GLN A 243 -6.15 20.44 -3.56
CA GLN A 243 -5.51 19.72 -2.46
C GLN A 243 -4.16 19.13 -2.87
N LEU A 244 -4.09 18.44 -4.02
CA LEU A 244 -2.83 17.90 -4.55
C LEU A 244 -1.80 19.00 -4.88
N SER A 245 -2.25 20.20 -5.24
CA SER A 245 -1.37 21.36 -5.47
C SER A 245 -0.78 21.89 -4.17
N THR A 246 -1.60 22.06 -3.13
CA THR A 246 -1.15 22.44 -1.78
C THR A 246 -0.18 21.41 -1.22
N LEU A 247 -0.52 20.12 -1.31
CA LEU A 247 0.32 19.04 -0.82
C LEU A 247 1.67 18.94 -1.54
N LYS A 248 1.74 19.33 -2.82
CA LYS A 248 3.02 19.42 -3.54
C LYS A 248 3.91 20.52 -2.96
N GLN A 249 3.34 21.68 -2.64
CA GLN A 249 4.07 22.78 -2.00
C GLN A 249 4.50 22.42 -0.58
N ASP A 250 3.61 21.80 0.20
CA ASP A 250 3.90 21.36 1.57
C ASP A 250 4.97 20.27 1.58
N ASN A 251 4.98 19.37 0.59
CA ASN A 251 6.02 18.37 0.45
C ASN A 251 7.41 19.00 0.27
N LEU A 252 7.51 20.03 -0.59
CA LEU A 252 8.75 20.78 -0.78
C LEU A 252 9.19 21.48 0.51
N ARG A 253 8.26 22.10 1.24
CA ARG A 253 8.55 22.78 2.51
C ARG A 253 8.97 21.81 3.62
N ARG A 254 8.29 20.67 3.74
CA ARG A 254 8.45 19.71 4.84
C ARG A 254 9.73 18.88 4.71
N TYR A 255 10.14 18.58 3.48
CA TYR A 255 11.26 17.70 3.20
C TYR A 255 12.47 18.40 2.56
N GLY A 256 12.32 19.61 1.99
CA GLY A 256 13.39 20.34 1.30
C GLY A 256 14.19 21.34 2.15
N CYS A 257 14.03 21.36 3.48
CA CYS A 257 14.65 22.37 4.35
C CYS A 257 15.36 21.80 5.61
N LYS A 258 15.65 20.50 5.69
CA LYS A 258 16.32 19.93 6.89
C LYS A 258 17.75 19.50 6.61
N GLU A 259 18.63 19.83 7.56
CA GLU A 259 20.09 19.60 7.54
C GLU A 259 20.50 18.11 7.57
N ASP A 260 19.55 17.20 7.79
CA ASP A 260 19.74 15.75 7.67
C ASP A 260 19.35 15.28 6.24
N ILE A 261 20.17 15.70 5.29
CA ILE A 261 19.83 15.85 3.86
C ILE A 261 19.40 14.54 3.19
N LYS A 262 19.86 13.36 3.64
CA LYS A 262 19.64 12.11 2.87
C LYS A 262 18.24 11.50 3.03
N THR A 263 17.73 11.33 4.25
CA THR A 263 16.47 10.61 4.49
C THR A 263 15.24 11.47 4.17
N ALA A 264 15.31 12.76 4.48
CA ALA A 264 14.24 13.70 4.18
C ALA A 264 14.03 13.86 2.67
N ASP A 265 15.12 13.98 1.91
CA ASP A 265 15.07 14.07 0.43
C ASP A 265 14.41 12.85 -0.20
N ILE A 266 14.71 11.65 0.31
CA ILE A 266 14.11 10.43 -0.22
C ILE A 266 12.59 10.40 0.02
N TRP A 267 12.12 10.74 1.22
CA TRP A 267 10.67 10.83 1.46
C TRP A 267 10.00 11.94 0.65
N GLY A 268 10.70 13.06 0.45
CA GLY A 268 10.28 14.11 -0.46
C GLY A 268 10.06 13.59 -1.88
N MET A 269 11.00 12.79 -2.40
CA MET A 269 10.86 12.12 -3.70
C MET A 269 9.69 11.13 -3.73
N ILE A 270 9.55 10.28 -2.70
CA ILE A 270 8.47 9.28 -2.61
C ILE A 270 7.10 9.95 -2.68
N TRP A 271 6.83 10.92 -1.79
CA TRP A 271 5.54 11.58 -1.77
C TRP A 271 5.32 12.46 -3.00
N GLY A 272 6.39 13.03 -3.57
CA GLY A 272 6.35 13.72 -4.85
C GLY A 272 5.92 12.81 -6.01
N ASN A 273 6.36 11.55 -6.01
CA ASN A 273 5.91 10.54 -6.96
C ASN A 273 4.43 10.20 -6.74
N VAL A 274 4.00 9.90 -5.51
CA VAL A 274 2.60 9.57 -5.20
C VAL A 274 1.67 10.70 -5.63
N ILE A 275 2.00 11.97 -5.33
CA ILE A 275 1.22 13.13 -5.78
C ILE A 275 1.09 13.15 -7.31
N SER A 276 2.18 12.91 -8.03
CA SER A 276 2.18 12.91 -9.50
C SER A 276 1.33 11.76 -10.07
N VAL A 277 1.39 10.58 -9.47
CA VAL A 277 0.56 9.42 -9.86
C VAL A 277 -0.93 9.69 -9.60
N LEU A 278 -1.28 10.31 -8.47
CA LEU A 278 -2.67 10.70 -8.21
C LEU A 278 -3.18 11.73 -9.21
N ARG A 279 -2.31 12.62 -9.71
CA ARG A 279 -2.66 13.57 -10.78
C ARG A 279 -2.93 12.89 -12.13
N ILE A 280 -2.23 11.80 -12.45
CA ILE A 280 -2.55 10.96 -13.62
C ILE A 280 -3.99 10.45 -13.49
N PHE A 281 -4.33 9.85 -12.34
CA PHE A 281 -5.66 9.29 -12.13
C PHE A 281 -6.74 10.37 -12.16
N LEU A 282 -6.55 11.48 -11.44
CA LEU A 282 -7.43 12.66 -11.47
C LEU A 282 -7.65 13.18 -12.90
N THR A 283 -6.57 13.33 -13.69
CA THR A 283 -6.67 13.81 -15.07
C THR A 283 -7.50 12.87 -15.94
N SER A 284 -7.31 11.55 -15.78
CA SER A 284 -8.08 10.54 -16.49
C SER A 284 -9.57 10.57 -16.17
N LEU A 285 -9.94 10.93 -14.93
CA LEU A 285 -11.34 11.04 -14.51
C LEU A 285 -11.99 12.35 -14.98
N ARG A 286 -11.23 13.45 -14.98
CA ARG A 286 -11.71 14.77 -15.39
C ARG A 286 -11.90 14.88 -16.91
N HIS A 287 -11.10 14.14 -17.67
CA HIS A 287 -11.12 14.17 -19.12
C HIS A 287 -11.16 12.76 -19.69
N PRO A 288 -12.33 12.10 -19.68
CA PRO A 288 -12.45 10.71 -20.11
C PRO A 288 -12.03 10.47 -21.57
N SER A 289 -12.11 11.49 -22.42
CA SER A 289 -11.73 11.46 -23.84
C SER A 289 -10.23 11.64 -24.11
N TYR A 290 -9.41 11.86 -23.07
CA TYR A 290 -7.96 12.00 -23.23
C TYR A 290 -7.27 10.64 -23.41
N CYS A 291 -6.20 10.63 -24.21
CA CYS A 291 -5.29 9.50 -24.38
C CYS A 291 -3.94 9.77 -23.70
N SER A 292 -3.06 8.77 -23.65
CA SER A 292 -1.69 8.89 -23.15
C SER A 292 -0.88 10.00 -23.85
N ARG A 293 -1.19 10.29 -25.12
CA ARG A 293 -0.56 11.38 -25.91
C ARG A 293 -1.11 12.77 -25.61
N SER A 294 -2.27 12.88 -24.96
CA SER A 294 -2.85 14.19 -24.67
C SER A 294 -1.86 15.01 -23.85
N PRO A 295 -1.60 16.29 -24.19
CA PRO A 295 -0.54 17.07 -23.56
C PRO A 295 -0.64 17.13 -22.04
N GLN A 296 -1.87 17.24 -21.53
CA GLN A 296 -2.16 17.24 -20.09
C GLN A 296 -1.75 15.93 -19.42
N MET A 297 -2.04 14.78 -20.05
CA MET A 297 -1.64 13.47 -19.53
C MET A 297 -0.13 13.26 -19.64
N SER A 298 0.45 13.54 -20.81
CA SER A 298 1.89 13.46 -21.06
C SER A 298 2.68 14.29 -20.06
N ASN A 299 2.21 15.49 -19.70
CA ASN A 299 2.83 16.33 -18.68
C ASN A 299 2.80 15.70 -17.28
N GLN A 300 1.70 15.03 -16.90
CA GLN A 300 1.66 14.31 -15.61
C GLN A 300 2.62 13.12 -15.60
N VAL A 301 2.69 12.36 -16.72
CA VAL A 301 3.62 11.23 -16.86
C VAL A 301 5.07 11.71 -16.82
N LYS A 302 5.41 12.80 -17.52
CA LYS A 302 6.75 13.43 -17.49
C LYS A 302 7.12 13.97 -16.10
N ALA A 303 6.14 14.26 -15.25
CA ALA A 303 6.40 14.61 -13.85
C ALA A 303 6.60 13.37 -12.96
N ALA A 304 5.85 12.29 -13.20
CA ALA A 304 5.89 11.07 -12.38
C ALA A 304 7.10 10.18 -12.69
N LEU A 305 7.39 9.96 -13.98
CA LEU A 305 8.33 8.95 -14.45
C LEU A 305 9.79 9.23 -14.07
N PRO A 306 10.34 10.45 -14.16
CA PRO A 306 11.69 10.73 -13.71
C PRO A 306 11.88 10.49 -12.21
N ILE A 307 10.89 10.86 -11.39
CA ILE A 307 10.93 10.61 -9.94
C ILE A 307 10.93 9.10 -9.67
N LEU A 308 10.11 8.35 -10.42
CA LEU A 308 10.05 6.89 -10.32
C LEU A 308 11.39 6.24 -10.71
N LYS A 309 12.02 6.68 -11.80
CA LYS A 309 13.36 6.23 -12.23
C LYS A 309 14.43 6.60 -11.19
N GLY A 310 14.37 7.81 -10.62
CA GLY A 310 15.28 8.24 -9.56
C GLY A 310 15.15 7.39 -8.30
N ILE A 311 13.91 7.04 -7.91
CA ILE A 311 13.64 6.05 -6.88
C ILE A 311 14.35 4.75 -7.26
N TRP A 312 14.12 4.17 -8.45
CA TRP A 312 14.79 2.93 -8.90
C TRP A 312 16.33 2.95 -8.92
N VAL A 313 16.95 4.12 -9.03
CA VAL A 313 18.41 4.23 -8.91
C VAL A 313 18.87 4.12 -7.45
N LEU A 314 18.25 4.87 -6.55
CA LEU A 314 18.52 4.82 -5.10
C LEU A 314 18.34 3.43 -4.52
N GLN A 315 17.42 2.73 -5.14
CA GLN A 315 17.06 1.35 -4.91
C GLN A 315 18.18 0.35 -5.23
N ASN A 316 18.75 0.41 -6.43
CA ASN A 316 19.85 -0.47 -6.80
C ASN A 316 21.14 -0.21 -5.99
N ASP A 317 21.21 0.90 -5.25
CA ASP A 317 22.30 1.18 -4.32
C ASP A 317 22.12 0.42 -3.00
N LYS A 318 22.85 -0.68 -2.86
CA LYS A 318 22.88 -1.53 -1.65
C LYS A 318 23.25 -0.78 -0.37
N SER A 319 23.91 0.38 -0.43
CA SER A 319 24.27 1.16 0.76
C SER A 319 23.10 2.02 1.29
N ILE A 320 22.13 2.34 0.43
CA ILE A 320 20.96 3.17 0.73
C ILE A 320 19.70 2.31 0.87
N ALA A 321 19.58 1.22 0.10
CA ALA A 321 18.39 0.36 0.04
C ALA A 321 17.91 -0.16 1.42
N TRP A 322 18.84 -0.39 2.37
CA TRP A 322 18.52 -0.84 3.73
C TRP A 322 18.19 0.29 4.71
N GLN A 323 18.51 1.54 4.37
CA GLN A 323 18.28 2.73 5.22
C GLN A 323 16.94 3.41 4.94
N LEU A 324 16.26 3.02 3.85
CA LEU A 324 14.88 3.40 3.63
C LEU A 324 14.06 2.84 4.81
N PRO A 325 13.17 3.61 5.47
CA PRO A 325 12.53 3.18 6.74
C PRO A 325 11.57 1.99 6.61
N PHE A 326 11.47 1.49 5.39
CA PHE A 326 11.12 0.14 4.98
C PHE A 326 12.03 -0.17 3.78
N ALA A 327 12.01 -1.38 3.25
CA ALA A 327 12.05 -1.59 1.80
C ALA A 327 10.88 -0.83 1.08
N ALA A 328 10.72 0.47 1.37
CA ALA A 328 9.53 1.30 1.31
C ALA A 328 9.03 1.49 -0.11
N LEU A 329 9.92 1.27 -1.07
CA LEU A 329 9.57 1.11 -2.45
C LEU A 329 10.47 0.11 -3.17
N ASP A 330 11.53 -0.45 -2.59
CA ASP A 330 12.54 -1.06 -3.47
C ASP A 330 12.43 -2.53 -3.76
N VAL A 331 12.87 -3.37 -2.83
CA VAL A 331 12.67 -4.80 -3.04
C VAL A 331 11.18 -5.10 -3.07
N GLY A 332 10.36 -4.17 -2.55
CA GLY A 332 8.93 -4.16 -2.50
C GLY A 332 8.17 -3.31 -3.54
N ILE A 333 8.70 -2.49 -4.47
CA ILE A 333 7.79 -1.86 -5.50
C ILE A 333 7.02 -2.95 -6.24
N ILE A 334 7.69 -4.08 -6.47
CA ILE A 334 7.17 -5.20 -7.25
C ILE A 334 6.49 -6.26 -6.37
N ARG A 335 6.66 -6.23 -5.04
CA ARG A 335 5.99 -7.17 -4.10
C ARG A 335 4.83 -6.53 -3.36
N ASN A 336 4.97 -5.23 -3.13
CA ASN A 336 3.97 -4.39 -2.51
C ASN A 336 2.83 -4.23 -3.50
N VAL A 337 1.80 -5.05 -3.32
CA VAL A 337 0.60 -5.02 -4.16
C VAL A 337 -0.04 -3.63 -4.19
N GLY A 338 0.06 -2.85 -3.11
CA GLY A 338 -0.41 -1.45 -3.07
C GLY A 338 0.42 -0.51 -3.96
N VAL A 339 1.74 -0.72 -4.06
CA VAL A 339 2.63 0.08 -4.92
C VAL A 339 2.57 -0.38 -6.38
N LEU A 340 2.47 -1.69 -6.63
CA LEU A 340 2.16 -2.24 -7.95
C LEU A 340 0.88 -1.61 -8.53
N THR A 341 -0.10 -1.34 -7.67
CA THR A 341 -1.33 -0.64 -8.07
C THR A 341 -1.04 0.77 -8.58
N LEU A 342 -0.21 1.54 -7.87
CA LEU A 342 0.21 2.89 -8.29
C LEU A 342 1.06 2.85 -9.56
N LEU A 343 1.90 1.82 -9.71
CA LEU A 343 2.69 1.59 -10.93
C LEU A 343 1.77 1.33 -12.13
N LEU A 344 0.69 0.58 -11.95
CA LEU A 344 -0.27 0.31 -13.02
C LEU A 344 -0.93 1.59 -13.53
N LEU A 345 -1.24 2.56 -12.66
CA LEU A 345 -1.74 3.87 -13.08
C LEU A 345 -0.78 4.57 -14.05
N VAL A 346 0.53 4.44 -13.82
CA VAL A 346 1.57 4.96 -14.71
C VAL A 346 1.61 4.15 -16.01
N ILE A 347 1.60 2.82 -15.95
CA ILE A 347 1.59 1.93 -17.14
C ILE A 347 0.43 2.27 -18.07
N CYS A 348 -0.76 2.52 -17.54
CA CYS A 348 -1.93 2.90 -18.32
C CYS A 348 -1.75 4.24 -19.05
N ALA A 349 -0.98 5.17 -18.47
CA ALA A 349 -0.85 6.55 -18.94
C ALA A 349 0.39 6.82 -19.80
N VAL A 350 1.42 5.98 -19.73
CA VAL A 350 2.65 6.13 -20.53
C VAL A 350 2.34 5.90 -22.00
N ASP A 351 2.76 6.84 -22.87
CA ASP A 351 2.59 6.70 -24.31
C ASP A 351 3.80 6.06 -25.00
N ASP A 352 5.00 6.49 -24.63
CA ASP A 352 6.23 6.08 -25.26
C ASP A 352 6.51 4.59 -24.97
N MET A 353 6.74 3.82 -26.04
CA MET A 353 6.92 2.36 -25.93
C MET A 353 8.21 1.99 -25.21
N GLU A 354 9.27 2.80 -25.30
CA GLU A 354 10.52 2.56 -24.58
C GLU A 354 10.32 2.77 -23.08
N ASP A 355 9.67 3.87 -22.70
CA ASP A 355 9.31 4.14 -21.31
C ASP A 355 8.35 3.08 -20.76
N LEU A 356 7.36 2.64 -21.56
CA LEU A 356 6.44 1.56 -21.19
C LEU A 356 7.21 0.26 -20.94
N ASP A 357 8.13 -0.10 -21.84
CA ASP A 357 8.94 -1.30 -21.72
C ASP A 357 9.86 -1.26 -20.50
N GLN A 358 10.38 -0.08 -20.13
CA GLN A 358 11.16 0.11 -18.90
C GLN A 358 10.30 -0.14 -17.65
N VAL A 359 9.09 0.44 -17.60
CA VAL A 359 8.16 0.26 -16.46
C VAL A 359 7.68 -1.19 -16.37
N VAL A 360 7.34 -1.81 -17.50
CA VAL A 360 6.94 -3.22 -17.56
C VAL A 360 8.09 -4.14 -17.15
N ARG A 361 9.33 -3.92 -17.62
CA ARG A 361 10.50 -4.70 -17.15
C ARG A 361 10.64 -4.65 -15.65
N ARG A 362 10.41 -3.48 -15.03
CA ARG A 362 10.45 -3.36 -13.58
C ARG A 362 9.35 -4.20 -12.93
N LEU A 363 8.13 -4.21 -13.44
CA LEU A 363 7.06 -5.10 -12.95
C LEU A 363 7.41 -6.59 -13.06
N TYR A 364 8.11 -7.02 -14.11
CA TYR A 364 8.49 -8.42 -14.29
C TYR A 364 9.68 -8.86 -13.41
N GLN A 365 10.53 -7.94 -12.97
CA GLN A 365 11.67 -8.24 -12.09
C GLN A 365 11.26 -8.81 -10.72
N GLY A 366 9.99 -8.69 -10.32
CA GLY A 366 9.50 -9.18 -9.03
C GLY A 366 8.44 -10.26 -9.15
N LYS A 367 8.31 -10.90 -10.31
CA LYS A 367 7.40 -12.04 -10.54
C LYS A 367 7.53 -13.13 -9.47
N GLU A 368 8.75 -13.38 -9.00
CA GLU A 368 9.07 -14.47 -8.06
C GLU A 368 8.55 -14.22 -6.63
N PHE A 369 7.99 -13.03 -6.40
CA PHE A 369 7.56 -12.55 -5.09
C PHE A 369 6.10 -12.14 -5.06
N VAL A 370 5.38 -12.36 -6.17
CA VAL A 370 3.96 -12.10 -6.31
C VAL A 370 3.26 -13.45 -6.46
N SER A 371 2.05 -13.59 -5.91
CA SER A 371 1.24 -14.78 -6.16
C SER A 371 1.05 -14.97 -7.67
N GLU A 372 1.16 -16.22 -8.14
CA GLU A 372 1.06 -16.56 -9.57
C GLU A 372 -0.22 -15.99 -10.19
N ASP A 373 -1.36 -16.17 -9.51
CA ASP A 373 -2.66 -15.62 -9.91
C ASP A 373 -2.66 -14.09 -10.06
N HIS A 374 -2.06 -13.35 -9.11
CA HIS A 374 -2.00 -11.90 -9.20
C HIS A 374 -1.06 -11.44 -10.32
N PHE A 375 0.08 -12.12 -10.48
CA PHE A 375 1.04 -11.82 -11.52
C PHE A 375 0.46 -12.07 -12.92
N GLU A 376 -0.24 -13.19 -13.14
CA GLU A 376 -0.94 -13.44 -14.41
C GLU A 376 -1.94 -12.33 -14.75
N ARG A 377 -2.70 -11.85 -13.75
CA ARG A 377 -3.65 -10.75 -13.96
C ARG A 377 -2.92 -9.48 -14.39
N LEU A 378 -1.82 -9.13 -13.73
CA LEU A 378 -0.98 -7.99 -14.11
C LEU A 378 -0.39 -8.14 -15.52
N GLN A 379 0.12 -9.33 -15.85
CA GLN A 379 0.65 -9.62 -17.19
C GLN A 379 -0.41 -9.41 -18.26
N LYS A 380 -1.60 -9.99 -18.09
CA LYS A 380 -2.73 -9.82 -19.03
C LYS A 380 -3.08 -8.35 -19.25
N VAL A 381 -3.12 -7.54 -18.19
CA VAL A 381 -3.35 -6.09 -18.33
C VAL A 381 -2.22 -5.41 -19.11
N THR A 382 -0.95 -5.69 -18.76
CA THR A 382 0.18 -5.10 -19.48
C THR A 382 0.20 -5.49 -20.96
N GLU A 383 -0.17 -6.72 -21.30
CA GLU A 383 -0.28 -7.19 -22.69
C GLU A 383 -1.40 -6.48 -23.43
N ILE A 384 -2.57 -6.31 -22.81
CA ILE A 384 -3.68 -5.56 -23.39
C ILE A 384 -3.26 -4.12 -23.68
N ILE A 385 -2.62 -3.44 -22.72
CA ILE A 385 -2.15 -2.07 -22.89
C ILE A 385 -1.15 -1.99 -24.05
N ARG A 386 -0.16 -2.90 -24.10
CA ARG A 386 0.85 -2.94 -25.19
C ARG A 386 0.20 -3.21 -26.54
N ARG A 387 -0.73 -4.16 -26.63
CA ARG A 387 -1.46 -4.46 -27.87
C ARG A 387 -2.28 -3.27 -28.34
N ARG A 388 -3.00 -2.60 -27.43
CA ARG A 388 -3.82 -1.42 -27.75
C ARG A 388 -2.98 -0.28 -28.30
N LYS A 389 -1.85 0.03 -27.65
CA LYS A 389 -0.92 1.09 -28.09
C LYS A 389 -0.22 0.79 -29.42
N THR A 390 -0.02 -0.49 -29.77
CA THR A 390 0.63 -0.90 -31.02
C THR A 390 -0.34 -1.12 -32.18
N SER A 391 -1.59 -1.52 -31.91
CA SER A 391 -2.57 -1.89 -32.94
C SER A 391 -3.29 -0.69 -33.56
N TYR A 392 -3.22 0.49 -32.94
CA TYR A 392 -3.98 1.64 -33.39
C TYR A 392 -3.13 2.60 -34.25
N ASN A 393 -3.31 2.49 -35.58
CA ASN A 393 -2.81 3.44 -36.58
C ASN A 393 -3.73 4.67 -36.75
N GLY A 394 -4.83 4.75 -36.01
CA GLY A 394 -5.72 5.92 -35.97
C GLY A 394 -5.09 7.00 -35.10
N THR A 395 -4.79 8.13 -35.69
CA THR A 395 -4.03 9.22 -35.10
C THR A 395 -4.72 9.84 -33.88
N CYS A 396 -4.41 9.40 -32.65
CA CYS A 396 -4.46 10.32 -31.49
C CYS A 396 -3.35 11.34 -31.74
N ASN A 397 -3.66 12.44 -32.44
CA ASN A 397 -2.69 13.43 -32.92
C ASN A 397 -1.97 14.20 -31.81
N GLY A 398 -2.26 13.93 -30.53
CA GLY A 398 -1.69 14.69 -29.40
C GLY A 398 -2.13 16.16 -29.36
N ILE A 399 -3.05 16.58 -30.24
CA ILE A 399 -3.63 17.92 -30.29
C ILE A 399 -4.94 17.90 -29.48
N SER A 400 -5.06 18.86 -28.56
CA SER A 400 -5.82 18.77 -27.30
C SER A 400 -7.36 18.84 -27.40
N THR A 401 -7.99 18.46 -28.50
CA THR A 401 -9.44 18.68 -28.70
C THR A 401 -10.19 17.54 -29.36
N GLU A 402 -9.51 16.61 -30.03
CA GLU A 402 -10.19 15.47 -30.66
C GLU A 402 -10.30 14.32 -29.67
N PRO A 403 -11.51 13.73 -29.48
CA PRO A 403 -11.68 12.60 -28.59
C PRO A 403 -10.85 11.43 -29.13
N CYS A 404 -9.85 11.02 -28.35
CA CYS A 404 -9.28 9.71 -28.59
C CYS A 404 -10.33 8.69 -28.20
N ILE A 405 -10.56 7.70 -29.06
CA ILE A 405 -11.42 6.57 -28.70
C ILE A 405 -10.70 5.82 -27.57
N GLY A 406 -11.11 6.08 -26.32
CA GLY A 406 -10.46 5.57 -25.11
C GLY A 406 -10.36 4.05 -25.06
N GLU A 407 -11.24 3.34 -25.77
CA GLU A 407 -11.22 1.87 -25.92
C GLU A 407 -9.94 1.31 -26.55
N HIS A 408 -9.12 2.18 -27.18
CA HIS A 408 -7.88 1.83 -27.85
C HIS A 408 -6.61 2.29 -27.10
N ASP A 409 -6.75 2.80 -25.87
CA ASP A 409 -5.63 3.15 -24.99
C ASP A 409 -5.67 2.34 -23.68
N GLY A 410 -4.72 2.57 -22.76
CA GLY A 410 -4.70 1.95 -21.43
C GLY A 410 -5.45 2.75 -20.35
N LEU A 411 -5.81 4.01 -20.63
CA LEU A 411 -6.46 4.91 -19.65
C LEU A 411 -7.92 4.57 -19.35
N ASP A 412 -8.64 3.98 -20.29
CA ASP A 412 -10.02 3.50 -20.09
C ASP A 412 -10.11 2.45 -18.98
N LEU A 413 -9.06 1.63 -18.80
CA LEU A 413 -8.96 0.67 -17.71
C LEU A 413 -9.02 1.33 -16.33
N LEU A 414 -8.62 2.60 -16.23
CA LEU A 414 -8.72 3.37 -14.98
C LEU A 414 -10.14 3.92 -14.73
N GLN A 415 -10.97 3.96 -15.78
CA GLN A 415 -12.31 4.56 -15.78
C GLN A 415 -13.43 3.51 -15.68
N LEU A 416 -13.10 2.21 -15.70
CA LEU A 416 -14.10 1.14 -15.61
C LEU A 416 -14.86 1.20 -14.28
N GLN A 417 -16.19 1.37 -14.36
CA GLN A 417 -17.12 1.40 -13.21
C GLN A 417 -17.03 0.14 -12.32
N TYR A 418 -16.55 -0.97 -12.89
CA TYR A 418 -16.42 -2.29 -12.26
C TYR A 418 -14.96 -2.65 -11.90
N GLY A 419 -14.06 -1.66 -11.91
CA GLY A 419 -12.62 -1.85 -11.72
C GLY A 419 -11.88 -2.29 -12.99
N PRO A 420 -10.55 -2.07 -13.09
CA PRO A 420 -9.76 -2.31 -14.30
C PRO A 420 -9.83 -3.75 -14.82
N LEU A 421 -10.13 -4.70 -13.94
CA LEU A 421 -9.98 -6.13 -14.18
C LEU A 421 -11.30 -6.84 -14.47
N GLN A 422 -12.42 -6.38 -13.91
CA GLN A 422 -13.69 -7.12 -14.05
C GLN A 422 -14.27 -7.01 -15.47
N GLY A 423 -14.12 -5.84 -16.12
CA GLY A 423 -14.53 -5.64 -17.51
C GLY A 423 -13.61 -6.32 -18.52
N VAL A 424 -12.33 -6.51 -18.18
CA VAL A 424 -11.33 -7.19 -19.01
C VAL A 424 -11.52 -8.71 -18.95
N PHE A 425 -11.81 -9.27 -17.78
CA PHE A 425 -11.99 -10.72 -17.61
C PHE A 425 -13.40 -11.23 -17.96
N ASN A 426 -14.42 -10.35 -17.98
CA ASN A 426 -15.78 -10.74 -18.37
C ASN A 426 -16.10 -10.51 -19.86
N LYS A 427 -15.20 -9.87 -20.62
CA LYS A 427 -15.34 -9.63 -22.08
C LYS A 427 -14.41 -10.50 -22.94
N ILE A 428 -13.66 -11.42 -22.31
CA ILE A 428 -13.00 -12.56 -22.97
C ILE A 428 -13.87 -13.79 -22.65
#